data_AF-A0A9Q1R1V6-F1
#
_entry.id   AF-A0A9Q1R1V6-F1
#
_cell.length_a   1.000
_cell.length_b   1.000
_cell.length_c   1.000
_cell.angle_alpha   90.00
_cell.angle_beta   90.00
_cell.angle_gamma   90.00
#
_symmetry.space_group_name_H-M   'P 1'
#
loop_
_entity.id
_entity.type
_entity.pdbx_description
1 polymer ?
#
loop_
_entity_poly.entity_id
_entity_poly.type
_entity_poly.pdbx_seq_one_letter_code
_entity_poly.pdbx_strand_id
1 'polypeptide(L)'
;MYNCSYKGIGAIFSSTDTVCTLQVLHQDETPLLYSLVFGEGVVNDATSVVLFNAVQKIDVDRFNGWSALHIFLDFLYLFSTSTALGVAAGLLTSYILRGLYFGRRSSVREISLMLLMAYLPYMLAELFSLSGILTVFFAGILMSHYAWHNVTDSSRISTRHAFEAMSFIAETFIFLYVGMDALDIEKWKMSKQSVWTSMGIYGTVLLLISVGRAAFVFPLSAFSNFMNRRATRAPSITFKHQIVIWWAGLMRGAVSIALAFKQFTSSGVTVDSVHAVMVTTTVIVVLFSTLGFSVARYRTSPANR
;
A
#
# COMPACT_ATOMS: atom_id res chain seq x y z
N MET A 1 -22.49 -2.59 -22.81
CA MET A 1 -21.67 -1.96 -21.75
C MET A 1 -21.01 -3.04 -20.87
N TYR A 2 -20.16 -3.91 -21.42
CA TYR A 2 -19.59 -5.06 -20.66
C TYR A 2 -18.05 -5.15 -20.69
N ASN A 3 -17.32 -4.18 -21.28
CA ASN A 3 -15.87 -4.29 -21.50
C ASN A 3 -14.97 -3.59 -20.47
N CYS A 4 -15.52 -2.92 -19.44
CA CYS A 4 -14.72 -2.16 -18.46
C CYS A 4 -14.37 -2.92 -17.17
N SER A 5 -14.88 -4.15 -16.97
CA SER A 5 -14.90 -4.77 -15.65
C SER A 5 -13.53 -5.18 -15.09
N TYR A 6 -12.52 -5.44 -15.93
CA TYR A 6 -11.22 -5.99 -15.49
C TYR A 6 -10.08 -4.96 -15.45
N LYS A 7 -10.38 -3.67 -15.64
CA LYS A 7 -9.37 -2.61 -15.59
C LYS A 7 -8.70 -2.55 -14.22
N GLY A 8 -7.38 -2.45 -14.22
CA GLY A 8 -6.62 -2.18 -12.99
C GLY A 8 -6.43 -3.39 -12.07
N ILE A 9 -6.82 -4.61 -12.45
CA ILE A 9 -6.55 -5.82 -11.64
C ILE A 9 -5.05 -5.98 -11.34
N GLY A 10 -4.19 -5.73 -12.33
CA GLY A 10 -2.74 -5.74 -12.14
C GLY A 10 -2.25 -4.67 -11.15
N ALA A 11 -2.90 -3.51 -11.10
CA ALA A 11 -2.58 -2.46 -10.14
C ALA A 11 -3.07 -2.83 -8.72
N ILE A 12 -4.26 -3.42 -8.60
CA ILE A 12 -4.81 -3.95 -7.33
C ILE A 12 -3.84 -4.96 -6.71
N PHE A 13 -3.44 -5.97 -7.48
CA PHE A 13 -2.46 -6.98 -7.08
C PHE A 13 -1.02 -6.50 -7.26
N SER A 14 -0.75 -5.20 -7.41
CA SER A 14 0.62 -4.69 -7.25
C SER A 14 0.90 -4.47 -5.77
N SER A 15 -0.02 -3.81 -5.04
CA SER A 15 0.11 -3.45 -3.62
C SER A 15 0.41 -4.64 -2.70
N THR A 16 1.26 -4.44 -1.70
CA THR A 16 1.80 -5.51 -0.84
C THR A 16 1.71 -5.13 0.62
N ASP A 17 1.34 -6.08 1.47
CA ASP A 17 1.30 -5.84 2.91
C ASP A 17 2.66 -6.00 3.56
N THR A 18 3.27 -4.87 3.92
CA THR A 18 4.49 -4.90 4.73
C THR A 18 4.22 -4.98 6.23
N VAL A 19 3.02 -4.71 6.70
CA VAL A 19 2.74 -4.71 8.14
C VAL A 19 2.88 -6.12 8.72
N CYS A 20 2.26 -7.11 8.09
CA CYS A 20 2.40 -8.51 8.51
C CYS A 20 3.85 -9.03 8.42
N THR A 21 4.62 -8.61 7.42
CA THR A 21 6.01 -9.08 7.25
C THR A 21 6.93 -8.48 8.31
N LEU A 22 6.78 -7.19 8.60
CA LEU A 22 7.58 -6.47 9.59
C LEU A 22 7.26 -6.89 11.03
N GLN A 23 6.15 -7.59 11.27
CA GLN A 23 5.90 -8.24 12.57
C GLN A 23 6.74 -9.50 12.79
N VAL A 24 7.23 -10.12 11.72
CA VAL A 24 8.09 -11.33 11.78
C VAL A 24 9.58 -10.94 11.70
N LEU A 25 9.89 -9.87 10.96
CA LEU A 25 11.25 -9.34 10.84
C LEU A 25 11.56 -8.34 11.96
N HIS A 26 12.58 -8.62 12.77
CA HIS A 26 13.08 -7.67 13.75
C HIS A 26 14.11 -6.72 13.14
N GLN A 27 13.93 -5.42 13.40
CA GLN A 27 14.82 -4.36 12.95
C GLN A 27 16.25 -4.51 13.49
N ASP A 28 16.41 -5.03 14.71
CA ASP A 28 17.72 -5.20 15.36
C ASP A 28 18.53 -6.36 14.78
N GLU A 29 17.86 -7.45 14.38
CA GLU A 29 18.51 -8.63 13.81
C GLU A 29 18.82 -8.44 12.33
N THR A 30 17.93 -7.79 11.57
CA THR A 30 18.02 -7.68 10.10
C THR A 30 17.67 -6.26 9.60
N PRO A 31 18.43 -5.22 9.97
CA PRO A 31 18.07 -3.82 9.69
C PRO A 31 17.97 -3.50 8.19
N LEU A 32 18.83 -4.11 7.37
CA LEU A 32 18.80 -3.95 5.91
C LEU A 32 17.51 -4.53 5.31
N LEU A 33 17.10 -5.72 5.75
CA LEU A 33 15.95 -6.40 5.20
C LEU A 33 14.65 -5.73 5.66
N TYR A 34 14.59 -5.34 6.93
CA TYR A 34 13.49 -4.56 7.49
C TYR A 34 13.28 -3.26 6.70
N SER A 35 14.33 -2.45 6.51
CA SER A 35 14.23 -1.17 5.80
C SER A 35 13.89 -1.33 4.31
N LEU A 36 14.43 -2.36 3.65
CA LEU A 36 14.15 -2.63 2.24
C LEU A 36 12.71 -3.08 2.03
N VAL A 37 12.22 -4.04 2.83
CA VAL A 37 10.84 -4.53 2.75
C VAL A 37 9.85 -3.42 3.09
N PHE A 38 10.08 -2.69 4.19
CA PHE A 38 9.25 -1.53 4.56
C PHE A 38 9.21 -0.48 3.45
N GLY A 39 10.38 -0.09 2.92
CA GLY A 39 10.47 0.90 1.86
C GLY A 39 9.77 0.46 0.57
N GLU A 40 9.95 -0.80 0.16
CA GLU A 40 9.27 -1.38 -1.01
C GLU A 40 7.74 -1.30 -0.86
N GLY A 41 7.19 -1.80 0.24
CA GLY A 41 5.73 -1.88 0.38
C GLY A 41 5.05 -0.52 0.45
N VAL A 42 5.59 0.42 1.21
CA VAL A 42 4.96 1.74 1.32
C VAL A 42 5.01 2.48 -0.02
N VAL A 43 6.11 2.39 -0.77
CA VAL A 43 6.20 2.97 -2.13
C VAL A 43 5.24 2.24 -3.09
N ASN A 44 5.18 0.92 -3.03
CA ASN A 44 4.30 0.11 -3.88
C ASN A 44 2.82 0.41 -3.65
N ASP A 45 2.39 0.58 -2.40
CA ASP A 45 1.02 0.98 -2.06
C ASP A 45 0.66 2.33 -2.68
N ALA A 46 1.52 3.34 -2.53
CA ALA A 46 1.29 4.65 -3.14
C ALA A 46 1.29 4.59 -4.68
N THR A 47 2.19 3.80 -5.28
CA THR A 47 2.35 3.66 -6.73
C THR A 47 1.16 2.91 -7.35
N SER A 48 0.70 1.85 -6.69
CA SER A 48 -0.43 1.02 -7.14
C SER A 48 -1.73 1.82 -7.23
N VAL A 49 -1.98 2.71 -6.27
CA VAL A 49 -3.14 3.60 -6.25
C VAL A 49 -3.10 4.59 -7.41
N VAL A 50 -1.94 5.18 -7.68
CA VAL A 50 -1.75 6.15 -8.78
C VAL A 50 -1.93 5.46 -10.13
N LEU A 51 -1.32 4.28 -10.29
CA LEU A 51 -1.46 3.47 -11.49
C LEU A 51 -2.92 3.03 -11.69
N PHE A 52 -3.61 2.62 -10.63
CA PHE A 52 -5.03 2.30 -10.67
C PHE A 52 -5.85 3.49 -11.17
N ASN A 53 -5.69 4.67 -10.58
CA ASN A 53 -6.41 5.87 -11.00
C ASN A 53 -6.08 6.29 -12.44
N ALA A 54 -4.84 6.12 -12.91
CA ALA A 54 -4.45 6.40 -14.29
C ALA A 54 -5.15 5.43 -15.27
N VAL A 55 -5.19 4.13 -14.94
CA VAL A 55 -5.88 3.11 -15.76
C VAL A 55 -7.40 3.33 -15.80
N GLN A 56 -8.01 3.84 -14.72
CA GLN A 56 -9.44 4.13 -14.69
C GLN A 56 -9.86 5.29 -15.61
N LYS A 57 -8.99 6.27 -15.86
CA LYS A 57 -9.31 7.46 -16.64
C LYS A 57 -9.47 7.20 -18.15
N ILE A 58 -9.11 6.02 -18.63
CA ILE A 58 -9.11 5.71 -20.08
C ILE A 58 -10.37 5.00 -20.51
N ASP A 59 -10.90 5.39 -21.66
CA ASP A 59 -12.02 4.73 -22.31
C ASP A 59 -11.55 3.61 -23.25
N VAL A 60 -12.17 2.41 -23.16
CA VAL A 60 -11.71 1.18 -23.87
C VAL A 60 -11.99 1.25 -25.36
N ASP A 61 -12.92 2.09 -25.78
CA ASP A 61 -13.38 2.14 -27.17
C ASP A 61 -12.35 2.76 -28.13
N ARG A 62 -11.20 3.23 -27.62
CA ARG A 62 -10.06 3.76 -28.40
C ARG A 62 -8.73 3.11 -27.99
N PHE A 63 -8.65 1.78 -27.98
CA PHE A 63 -7.36 1.09 -27.90
C PHE A 63 -6.58 1.29 -29.21
N ASN A 64 -5.71 2.30 -29.21
CA ASN A 64 -4.72 2.52 -30.26
C ASN A 64 -3.36 2.03 -29.75
N GLY A 65 -2.39 1.74 -30.63
CA GLY A 65 -1.04 1.32 -30.20
C GLY A 65 -0.32 2.34 -29.28
N TRP A 66 -0.79 3.59 -29.27
CA TRP A 66 -0.32 4.68 -28.42
C TRP A 66 -0.98 4.75 -27.04
N SER A 67 -2.03 3.98 -26.77
CA SER A 67 -2.76 4.02 -25.48
C SER A 67 -1.85 3.65 -24.30
N ALA A 68 -0.91 2.73 -24.49
CA ALA A 68 0.07 2.38 -23.46
C ALA A 68 1.02 3.55 -23.12
N LEU A 69 1.43 4.33 -24.14
CA LEU A 69 2.24 5.52 -23.92
C LEU A 69 1.44 6.61 -23.20
N HIS A 70 0.16 6.79 -23.55
CA HIS A 70 -0.72 7.72 -22.84
C HIS A 70 -0.89 7.33 -21.36
N ILE A 71 -1.11 6.05 -21.05
CA ILE A 71 -1.14 5.57 -19.65
C ILE A 71 0.14 5.93 -18.91
N PHE A 72 1.29 5.67 -19.54
CA PHE A 72 2.58 5.93 -18.93
C PHE A 72 2.82 7.43 -18.68
N LEU A 73 2.47 8.28 -19.65
CA LEU A 73 2.58 9.72 -19.52
C LEU A 73 1.62 10.29 -18.48
N ASP A 74 0.37 9.83 -18.45
CA ASP A 74 -0.61 10.24 -17.44
C ASP A 74 -0.20 9.79 -16.03
N PHE A 75 0.32 8.57 -15.91
CA PHE A 75 0.91 8.09 -14.67
C PHE A 75 2.08 8.97 -14.23
N LEU A 76 3.02 9.27 -15.13
CA LEU A 76 4.18 10.11 -14.82
C LEU A 76 3.77 11.54 -14.44
N TYR A 77 2.77 12.10 -15.12
CA TYR A 77 2.20 13.40 -14.82
C TYR A 77 1.55 13.41 -13.43
N LEU A 78 0.65 12.46 -13.15
CA LEU A 78 -0.01 12.36 -11.84
C LEU A 78 1.00 12.09 -10.73
N PHE A 79 1.99 11.24 -10.98
CA PHE A 79 3.04 10.94 -10.02
C PHE A 79 3.87 12.19 -9.70
N SER A 80 4.43 12.85 -10.72
CA SER A 80 5.31 14.01 -10.54
C SER A 80 4.60 15.20 -9.90
N THR A 81 3.39 15.53 -10.34
CA THR A 81 2.62 16.66 -9.81
C THR A 81 2.12 16.42 -8.39
N SER A 82 1.65 15.21 -8.07
CA SER A 82 1.32 14.83 -6.68
C SER A 82 2.54 14.82 -5.77
N THR A 83 3.69 14.33 -6.23
CA THR A 83 4.94 14.40 -5.47
C THR A 83 5.35 15.84 -5.21
N ALA A 84 5.32 16.71 -6.23
CA ALA A 84 5.67 18.12 -6.07
C ALA A 84 4.75 18.82 -5.06
N LEU A 85 3.43 18.58 -5.14
CA LEU A 85 2.47 19.11 -4.18
C LEU A 85 2.72 18.57 -2.77
N GLY A 86 3.00 17.27 -2.62
CA GLY A 86 3.27 16.65 -1.33
C GLY A 86 4.54 17.20 -0.67
N VAL A 87 5.61 17.38 -1.46
CA VAL A 87 6.84 18.02 -1.00
C VAL A 87 6.58 19.46 -0.57
N ALA A 88 5.89 20.25 -1.40
CA ALA A 88 5.54 21.63 -1.07
C ALA A 88 4.71 21.74 0.20
N ALA A 89 3.68 20.89 0.35
CA ALA A 89 2.81 20.86 1.52
C ALA A 89 3.57 20.41 2.78
N GLY A 90 4.43 19.40 2.70
CA GLY A 90 5.25 18.94 3.82
C GLY A 90 6.26 19.99 4.29
N LEU A 91 6.90 20.70 3.36
CA LEU A 91 7.80 21.82 3.67
C LEU A 91 7.03 23.01 4.27
N LEU A 92 5.86 23.34 3.71
CA LEU A 92 4.98 24.37 4.25
C LEU A 92 4.56 24.05 5.69
N THR A 93 4.19 22.79 5.97
CA THR A 93 3.87 22.33 7.32
C THR A 93 5.05 22.51 8.27
N SER A 94 6.25 22.10 7.87
CA SER A 94 7.46 22.29 8.67
C SER A 94 7.75 23.76 8.94
N TYR A 95 7.58 24.63 7.93
CA TYR A 95 7.75 26.07 8.04
C TYR A 95 6.73 26.69 9.01
N ILE A 96 5.45 26.33 8.91
CA ILE A 96 4.38 26.80 9.80
C ILE A 96 4.67 26.38 11.24
N LEU A 97 5.04 25.12 11.47
CA LEU A 97 5.38 24.62 12.81
C LEU A 97 6.62 25.33 13.39
N ARG A 98 7.60 25.66 12.55
CA ARG A 98 8.76 26.46 12.95
C ARG A 98 8.39 27.91 13.27
N GLY A 99 7.49 28.54 12.50
CA GLY A 99 7.02 29.90 12.75
C GLY A 99 6.17 30.00 14.02
N LEU A 100 5.32 29.01 14.27
CA LEU A 100 4.47 28.91 15.45
C LEU A 100 5.22 28.49 16.73
N TYR A 101 6.52 28.23 16.63
CA TYR A 101 7.42 27.89 17.74
C TYR A 101 7.38 28.93 18.89
N PHE A 102 7.02 30.18 18.60
CA PHE A 102 6.80 31.24 19.59
C PHE A 102 5.63 30.98 20.57
N GLY A 103 4.78 29.96 20.34
CA GLY A 103 3.55 29.69 21.10
C GLY A 103 3.55 28.44 22.01
N ARG A 104 4.71 27.87 22.34
CA ARG A 104 4.98 26.59 23.07
C ARG A 104 4.40 26.43 24.50
N ARG A 105 3.13 26.75 24.73
CA ARG A 105 2.48 26.60 26.05
C ARG A 105 1.60 25.35 26.21
N SER A 106 1.35 24.57 25.15
CA SER A 106 0.49 23.37 25.26
C SER A 106 0.80 22.33 24.19
N SER A 107 1.13 21.10 24.61
CA SER A 107 1.39 19.93 23.76
C SER A 107 0.17 19.51 22.93
N VAL A 108 -1.04 19.71 23.46
CA VAL A 108 -2.31 19.37 22.78
C VAL A 108 -2.45 20.14 21.48
N ARG A 109 -2.11 21.44 21.48
CA ARG A 109 -2.20 22.28 20.26
C ARG A 109 -1.21 21.83 19.18
N GLU A 110 0.00 21.43 19.57
CA GLU A 110 1.00 20.92 18.63
C GLU A 110 0.50 19.64 17.95
N ILE A 111 -0.07 18.71 18.72
CA ILE A 111 -0.63 17.45 18.19
C ILE A 111 -1.82 17.73 17.27
N SER A 112 -2.76 18.60 17.67
CA SER A 112 -3.91 18.96 16.84
C SER A 112 -3.51 19.59 15.52
N LEU A 113 -2.52 20.49 15.53
CA LEU A 113 -1.97 21.10 14.31
C LEU A 113 -1.26 20.06 13.44
N MET A 114 -0.49 19.14 14.02
CA MET A 114 0.15 18.04 13.29
C MET A 114 -0.88 17.17 12.56
N LEU A 115 -1.99 16.82 13.22
CA LEU A 115 -3.07 16.04 12.61
C LEU A 115 -3.76 16.78 11.47
N LEU A 116 -4.10 18.06 11.68
CA LEU A 116 -4.70 18.91 10.65
C LEU A 116 -3.80 19.05 9.42
N MET A 117 -2.51 19.33 9.65
CA MET A 117 -1.54 19.53 8.58
C MET A 117 -1.13 18.22 7.90
N ALA A 118 -1.34 17.06 8.52
CA ALA A 118 -1.20 15.76 7.87
C ALA A 118 -2.36 15.46 6.91
N TYR A 119 -3.57 15.96 7.19
CA TYR A 119 -4.75 15.80 6.33
C TYR A 119 -4.85 16.86 5.22
N LEU A 120 -4.35 18.07 5.45
CA LEU A 120 -4.40 19.18 4.47
C LEU A 120 -3.85 18.82 3.07
N PRO A 121 -2.72 18.11 2.90
CA PRO A 121 -2.21 17.70 1.59
C PRO A 121 -3.19 16.82 0.81
N TYR A 122 -3.99 16.00 1.52
CA TYR A 122 -5.04 15.18 0.90
C TYR A 122 -6.10 16.07 0.25
N MET A 123 -6.62 17.03 1.00
CA MET A 123 -7.67 17.96 0.53
C MET A 123 -7.20 18.82 -0.63
N LEU A 124 -5.96 19.31 -0.59
CA LEU A 124 -5.37 20.08 -1.68
C LEU A 124 -5.25 19.24 -2.96
N ALA A 125 -4.80 17.99 -2.82
CA ALA A 125 -4.68 17.11 -3.98
C ALA A 125 -6.03 16.78 -4.62
N GLU A 126 -7.08 16.55 -3.82
CA GLU A 126 -8.44 16.34 -4.34
C GLU A 126 -8.96 17.60 -5.08
N LEU A 127 -8.69 18.80 -4.55
CA LEU A 127 -9.05 20.05 -5.23
C LEU A 127 -8.38 20.21 -6.59
N PHE A 128 -7.12 19.79 -6.71
CA PHE A 128 -6.36 19.81 -7.96
C PHE A 128 -6.58 18.57 -8.84
N SER A 129 -7.50 17.67 -8.47
CA SER A 129 -7.75 16.40 -9.19
C SER A 129 -6.49 15.51 -9.34
N LEU A 130 -5.60 15.58 -8.35
CA LEU A 130 -4.36 14.82 -8.24
C LEU A 130 -4.53 13.59 -7.31
N SER A 131 -3.50 12.76 -7.18
CA SER A 131 -3.55 11.62 -6.24
C SER A 131 -3.36 12.10 -4.80
N GLY A 132 -4.46 12.14 -4.02
CA GLY A 132 -4.42 12.52 -2.60
C GLY A 132 -3.54 11.62 -1.75
N ILE A 133 -3.63 10.30 -1.96
CA ILE A 133 -2.86 9.30 -1.21
C ILE A 133 -1.35 9.48 -1.45
N LEU A 134 -0.93 9.69 -2.70
CA LEU A 134 0.49 9.92 -3.04
C LEU A 134 1.00 11.26 -2.46
N THR A 135 0.16 12.29 -2.51
CA THR A 135 0.49 13.62 -1.99
C THR A 135 0.71 13.58 -0.47
N VAL A 136 -0.19 12.92 0.27
CA VAL A 136 -0.05 12.70 1.72
C VAL A 136 1.19 11.88 2.04
N PHE A 137 1.50 10.85 1.26
CA PHE A 137 2.68 10.02 1.47
C PHE A 137 3.97 10.84 1.44
N PHE A 138 4.20 11.62 0.37
CA PHE A 138 5.38 12.48 0.29
C PHE A 138 5.37 13.60 1.34
N ALA A 139 4.21 14.21 1.61
CA ALA A 139 4.08 15.19 2.68
C ALA A 139 4.47 14.59 4.05
N GLY A 140 4.04 13.35 4.33
CA GLY A 140 4.38 12.61 5.55
C GLY A 140 5.87 12.31 5.68
N ILE A 141 6.56 11.91 4.60
CA ILE A 141 8.02 11.75 4.59
C ILE A 141 8.72 13.05 4.96
N LEU A 142 8.32 14.16 4.32
CA LEU A 142 8.92 15.47 4.55
C LEU A 142 8.62 15.99 5.97
N MET A 143 7.41 15.77 6.48
CA MET A 143 7.03 16.09 7.85
C MET A 143 7.85 15.27 8.87
N SER A 144 8.02 13.96 8.63
CA SER A 144 8.83 13.10 9.49
C SER A 144 10.30 13.56 9.56
N HIS A 145 10.86 14.05 8.46
CA HIS A 145 12.24 14.54 8.45
C HIS A 145 12.39 15.96 9.03
N TYR A 146 11.56 16.91 8.59
CA TYR A 146 11.74 18.33 8.91
C TYR A 146 10.83 18.83 10.03
N ALA A 147 9.57 18.40 10.10
CA ALA A 147 8.65 18.84 11.13
C ALA A 147 8.93 18.18 12.48
N TRP A 148 9.42 16.93 12.49
CA TRP A 148 9.81 16.21 13.70
C TRP A 148 10.76 17.05 14.58
N HIS A 149 11.76 17.67 13.97
CA HIS A 149 12.75 18.50 14.67
C HIS A 149 12.19 19.80 15.25
N ASN A 150 11.05 20.29 14.75
CA ASN A 150 10.44 21.56 15.18
C ASN A 150 9.49 21.40 16.38
N VAL A 151 8.99 20.18 16.64
CA VAL A 151 8.01 19.86 17.68
C VAL A 151 8.70 19.48 19.02
N THR A 152 8.03 19.71 20.15
CA THR A 152 8.52 19.35 21.49
C THR A 152 8.61 17.83 21.70
N ASP A 153 9.51 17.35 22.58
CA ASP A 153 9.73 15.92 22.78
C ASP A 153 8.48 15.19 23.29
N SER A 154 7.72 15.81 24.19
CA SER A 154 6.44 15.27 24.66
C SER A 154 5.43 15.11 23.51
N SER A 155 5.32 16.11 22.63
CA SER A 155 4.40 16.04 21.48
C SER A 155 4.87 15.03 20.42
N ARG A 156 6.17 14.82 20.25
CA ARG A 156 6.71 13.76 19.36
C ARG A 156 6.24 12.37 19.77
N ILE A 157 6.35 12.04 21.06
CA ILE A 157 5.92 10.74 21.60
C ILE A 157 4.41 10.58 21.44
N SER A 158 3.63 11.59 21.84
CA SER A 158 2.17 11.53 21.72
C SER A 158 1.69 11.46 20.27
N THR A 159 2.31 12.21 19.35
CA THR A 159 1.96 12.20 17.93
C THR A 159 2.26 10.85 17.30
N ARG A 160 3.40 10.22 17.63
CA ARG A 160 3.74 8.86 17.18
C ARG A 160 2.66 7.86 17.60
N HIS A 161 2.30 7.83 18.87
CA HIS A 161 1.26 6.92 19.35
C HIS A 161 -0.12 7.23 18.78
N ALA A 162 -0.45 8.50 18.54
CA ALA A 162 -1.70 8.87 17.88
C ALA A 162 -1.77 8.32 16.45
N PHE A 163 -0.72 8.48 15.64
CA PHE A 163 -0.68 7.93 14.28
C PHE A 163 -0.64 6.39 14.26
N GLU A 164 0.11 5.76 15.17
CA GLU A 164 0.11 4.29 15.32
C GLU A 164 -1.30 3.78 15.67
N ALA A 165 -1.99 4.41 16.63
CA ALA A 165 -3.35 4.04 17.03
C ALA A 165 -4.37 4.25 15.90
N MET A 166 -4.33 5.39 15.20
CA MET A 166 -5.22 5.64 14.06
C MET A 166 -5.00 4.64 12.92
N SER A 167 -3.73 4.32 12.61
CA SER A 167 -3.39 3.31 11.60
C SER A 167 -3.95 1.94 11.99
N PHE A 168 -3.75 1.51 13.24
CA PHE A 168 -4.24 0.24 13.73
C PHE A 168 -5.77 0.13 13.70
N ILE A 169 -6.47 1.21 14.09
CA ILE A 169 -7.93 1.27 14.04
C ILE A 169 -8.43 1.21 12.59
N ALA A 170 -7.83 1.99 11.68
CA ALA A 170 -8.20 1.99 10.26
C ALA A 170 -7.98 0.61 9.62
N GLU A 171 -6.86 -0.04 9.91
CA GLU A 171 -6.55 -1.40 9.45
C GLU A 171 -7.56 -2.41 10.00
N THR A 172 -7.90 -2.32 11.29
CA THR A 172 -8.92 -3.17 11.92
C THR A 172 -10.28 -3.01 11.24
N PHE A 173 -10.70 -1.78 10.91
CA PHE A 173 -11.96 -1.55 10.20
C PHE A 173 -11.96 -2.15 8.79
N ILE A 174 -10.86 -2.04 8.04
CA ILE A 174 -10.77 -2.62 6.70
C ILE A 174 -10.87 -4.15 6.79
N PHE A 175 -10.13 -4.78 7.70
CA PHE A 175 -10.21 -6.24 7.88
C PHE A 175 -11.56 -6.71 8.42
N LEU A 176 -12.21 -5.93 9.30
CA LEU A 176 -13.56 -6.22 9.77
C LEU A 176 -14.56 -6.17 8.61
N TYR A 177 -14.48 -5.15 7.76
CA TYR A 177 -15.34 -5.02 6.58
C TYR A 177 -15.15 -6.22 5.63
N VAL A 178 -13.91 -6.64 5.42
CA VAL A 178 -13.56 -7.83 4.64
C VAL A 178 -14.10 -9.10 5.26
N GLY A 179 -13.98 -9.25 6.58
CA GLY A 179 -14.52 -10.41 7.31
C GLY A 179 -16.04 -10.48 7.20
N MET A 180 -16.73 -9.34 7.31
CA MET A 180 -18.18 -9.27 7.09
C MET A 180 -18.56 -9.64 5.65
N ASP A 181 -17.83 -9.12 4.66
CA ASP A 181 -18.06 -9.41 3.24
C ASP A 181 -17.81 -10.89 2.90
N ALA A 182 -16.77 -11.48 3.49
CA ALA A 182 -16.44 -12.90 3.34
C ALA A 182 -17.53 -13.82 3.91
N LEU A 183 -18.27 -13.37 4.93
CA LEU A 183 -19.33 -14.14 5.59
C LEU A 183 -20.72 -13.89 4.97
N ASP A 184 -20.84 -12.97 4.01
CA ASP A 184 -22.11 -12.67 3.35
C ASP A 184 -22.53 -13.81 2.40
N ILE A 185 -23.38 -14.70 2.92
CA ILE A 185 -23.86 -15.90 2.22
C ILE A 185 -24.58 -15.58 0.90
N GLU A 186 -25.14 -14.37 0.73
CA GLU A 186 -25.87 -13.99 -0.48
C GLU A 186 -24.93 -13.73 -1.65
N LYS A 187 -23.74 -13.18 -1.39
CA LYS A 187 -22.67 -13.03 -2.40
C LYS A 187 -22.11 -14.38 -2.83
N TRP A 188 -21.95 -15.30 -1.90
CA TRP A 188 -21.56 -16.69 -2.20
C TRP A 188 -22.61 -17.42 -3.02
N LYS A 189 -23.91 -17.21 -2.76
CA LYS A 189 -25.00 -17.79 -3.55
C LYS A 189 -25.11 -17.21 -4.96
N MET A 190 -24.78 -15.94 -5.15
CA MET A 190 -24.71 -15.31 -6.49
C MET A 190 -23.51 -15.84 -7.31
N SER A 191 -22.42 -16.22 -6.65
CA SER A 191 -21.33 -16.96 -7.27
C SER A 191 -21.72 -18.43 -7.50
N LYS A 192 -22.62 -18.69 -8.45
CA LYS A 192 -23.02 -20.05 -8.91
C LYS A 192 -21.88 -20.78 -9.67
N GLN A 193 -20.64 -20.67 -9.21
CA GLN A 193 -19.49 -21.39 -9.73
C GLN A 193 -19.23 -22.63 -8.87
N SER A 194 -18.83 -23.73 -9.50
CA SER A 194 -18.40 -24.93 -8.78
C SER A 194 -17.22 -24.59 -7.85
N VAL A 195 -17.22 -25.10 -6.62
CA VAL A 195 -16.15 -24.91 -5.63
C VAL A 195 -14.78 -25.24 -6.21
N TRP A 196 -14.72 -26.25 -7.09
CA TRP A 196 -13.51 -26.67 -7.80
C TRP A 196 -12.99 -25.62 -8.79
N THR A 197 -13.89 -24.94 -9.51
CA THR A 197 -13.52 -23.89 -10.46
C THR A 197 -12.99 -22.66 -9.71
N SER A 198 -13.64 -22.26 -8.61
CA SER A 198 -13.19 -21.15 -7.78
C SER A 198 -11.82 -21.43 -7.15
N MET A 199 -11.60 -22.65 -6.67
CA MET A 199 -10.29 -23.05 -6.12
C MET A 199 -9.19 -23.04 -7.19
N GLY A 200 -9.51 -23.42 -8.44
CA GLY A 200 -8.62 -23.28 -9.59
C GLY A 200 -8.28 -21.82 -9.92
N ILE A 201 -9.26 -20.92 -9.87
CA ILE A 201 -9.05 -19.48 -10.08
C ILE A 201 -8.13 -18.90 -8.98
N TYR A 202 -8.36 -19.25 -7.71
CA TYR A 202 -7.51 -18.79 -6.62
C TYR A 202 -6.06 -19.28 -6.76
N GLY A 203 -5.89 -20.57 -7.08
CA GLY A 203 -4.58 -21.17 -7.29
C GLY A 203 -3.83 -20.53 -8.47
N THR A 204 -4.53 -20.27 -9.59
CA THR A 204 -3.93 -19.63 -10.76
C THR A 204 -3.55 -18.17 -10.49
N VAL A 205 -4.38 -17.38 -9.81
CA VAL A 205 -4.05 -16.00 -9.44
C VAL A 205 -2.85 -15.96 -8.49
N LEU A 206 -2.82 -16.81 -7.46
CA LEU A 206 -1.70 -16.89 -6.51
C LEU A 206 -0.40 -17.32 -7.21
N LEU A 207 -0.47 -18.27 -8.13
CA LEU A 207 0.66 -18.71 -8.93
C LEU A 207 1.17 -17.59 -9.85
N LEU A 208 0.28 -16.89 -10.56
CA LEU A 208 0.64 -15.77 -11.43
C LEU A 208 1.31 -14.63 -10.64
N ILE A 209 0.79 -14.30 -9.46
CA ILE A 209 1.39 -13.32 -8.55
C ILE A 209 2.80 -13.77 -8.13
N SER A 210 2.95 -15.04 -7.75
CA SER A 210 4.21 -15.59 -7.26
C SER A 210 5.29 -15.60 -8.33
N VAL A 211 4.93 -16.05 -9.55
CA VAL A 211 5.82 -16.09 -10.71
C VAL A 211 6.15 -14.68 -11.19
N GLY A 212 5.16 -13.80 -11.28
CA GLY A 212 5.36 -12.40 -11.67
C GLY A 212 6.35 -11.70 -10.75
N ARG A 213 6.18 -11.85 -9.43
CA ARG A 213 7.11 -11.27 -8.44
C ARG A 213 8.50 -11.89 -8.54
N ALA A 214 8.63 -13.21 -8.70
CA ALA A 214 9.93 -13.87 -8.87
C ALA A 214 10.68 -13.31 -10.09
N ALA A 215 9.97 -13.13 -11.20
CA ALA A 215 10.52 -12.60 -12.44
C ALA A 215 11.07 -11.17 -12.30
N PHE A 216 10.60 -10.37 -11.34
CA PHE A 216 11.14 -9.03 -11.08
C PHE A 216 12.18 -9.01 -9.95
N VAL A 217 11.93 -9.70 -8.83
CA VAL A 217 12.80 -9.65 -7.64
C VAL A 217 14.19 -10.25 -7.90
N PHE A 218 14.28 -11.42 -8.55
CA PHE A 218 15.58 -12.06 -8.79
C PHE A 218 16.46 -11.27 -9.78
N PRO A 219 15.95 -10.77 -10.92
CA PRO A 219 16.75 -9.93 -11.81
C PRO A 219 17.12 -8.57 -11.20
N LEU A 220 16.20 -7.89 -10.51
CA LEU A 220 16.49 -6.60 -9.88
C LEU A 220 17.53 -6.72 -8.77
N SER A 221 17.48 -7.78 -7.97
CA SER A 221 18.48 -8.03 -6.93
C SER A 221 19.84 -8.44 -7.52
N ALA A 222 19.86 -9.21 -8.62
CA ALA A 222 21.08 -9.49 -9.36
C ALA A 222 21.69 -8.22 -9.96
N PHE A 223 20.87 -7.35 -10.54
CA PHE A 223 21.28 -6.05 -11.08
C PHE A 223 21.79 -5.10 -9.98
N SER A 224 21.10 -5.02 -8.85
CA SER A 224 21.51 -4.25 -7.68
C SER A 224 22.84 -4.76 -7.12
N ASN A 225 23.03 -6.08 -7.01
CA ASN A 225 24.30 -6.67 -6.59
C ASN A 225 25.44 -6.37 -7.57
N PHE A 226 25.16 -6.37 -8.89
CA PHE A 226 26.15 -5.99 -9.90
C PHE A 226 26.55 -4.52 -9.77
N MET A 227 25.59 -3.62 -9.56
CA MET A 227 25.85 -2.18 -9.38
C MET A 227 26.56 -1.87 -8.06
N ASN A 228 26.16 -2.52 -6.97
CA ASN A 228 26.78 -2.39 -5.65
C ASN A 228 28.20 -2.97 -5.59
N ARG A 229 28.56 -3.88 -6.50
CA ARG A 229 29.95 -4.35 -6.64
C ARG A 229 30.93 -3.23 -7.01
N ARG A 230 30.45 -2.10 -7.56
CA ARG A 230 31.22 -0.87 -7.81
C ARG A 230 31.25 0.08 -6.61
N ALA A 231 30.29 0.00 -5.70
CA ALA A 231 30.17 0.86 -4.52
C ALA A 231 30.59 0.06 -3.27
N THR A 232 31.86 0.18 -2.87
CA THR A 232 32.56 -0.58 -1.81
C THR A 232 31.96 -0.53 -0.39
N ARG A 233 30.76 0.02 -0.19
CA ARG A 233 30.13 0.26 1.12
C ARG A 233 28.72 -0.32 1.30
N ALA A 234 28.11 -0.91 0.28
CA ALA A 234 26.76 -1.46 0.41
C ALA A 234 26.78 -2.97 0.75
N PRO A 235 26.03 -3.44 1.76
CA PRO A 235 25.89 -4.86 2.06
C PRO A 235 25.23 -5.60 0.87
N SER A 236 25.84 -6.70 0.44
CA SER A 236 25.34 -7.50 -0.70
C SER A 236 24.05 -8.24 -0.34
N ILE A 237 23.06 -8.22 -1.23
CA ILE A 237 21.80 -8.95 -1.06
C ILE A 237 22.04 -10.43 -1.40
N THR A 238 22.33 -11.25 -0.39
CA THR A 238 22.52 -12.71 -0.54
C THR A 238 21.27 -13.38 -1.11
N PHE A 239 21.41 -14.51 -1.80
CA PHE A 239 20.28 -15.30 -2.31
C PHE A 239 19.22 -15.63 -1.23
N LYS A 240 19.65 -15.88 0.02
CA LYS A 240 18.73 -16.04 1.16
C LYS A 240 17.86 -14.80 1.40
N HIS A 241 18.45 -13.60 1.35
CA HIS A 241 17.71 -12.33 1.45
C HIS A 241 16.73 -12.16 0.28
N GLN A 242 17.11 -12.55 -0.94
CA GLN A 242 16.23 -12.47 -2.12
C GLN A 242 14.99 -13.35 -1.96
N ILE A 243 15.15 -14.57 -1.44
CA ILE A 243 14.02 -15.46 -1.15
C ILE A 243 13.11 -14.83 -0.11
N VAL A 244 13.67 -14.23 0.96
CA VAL A 244 12.84 -13.56 1.98
C VAL A 244 12.12 -12.35 1.40
N ILE A 245 12.75 -11.53 0.56
CA ILE A 245 12.11 -10.37 -0.10
C ILE A 245 11.00 -10.84 -1.06
N TRP A 246 11.26 -11.88 -1.85
CA TRP A 246 10.28 -12.47 -2.74
C TRP A 246 9.06 -12.98 -1.95
N TRP A 247 9.31 -13.76 -0.90
CA TRP A 247 8.26 -14.35 -0.07
C TRP A 247 7.50 -13.30 0.74
N ALA A 248 8.19 -12.29 1.28
CA ALA A 248 7.61 -11.22 2.08
C ALA A 248 6.51 -10.48 1.31
N GLY A 249 6.76 -9.97 0.10
CA GLY A 249 5.71 -9.26 -0.63
C GLY A 249 4.82 -10.14 -1.50
N LEU A 250 4.72 -11.45 -1.22
CA LEU A 250 3.52 -12.21 -1.60
C LEU A 250 2.31 -11.81 -0.74
N MET A 251 2.55 -11.19 0.42
CA MET A 251 1.53 -10.69 1.32
C MET A 251 0.73 -9.57 0.64
N ARG A 252 -0.59 -9.71 0.61
CA ARG A 252 -1.51 -8.69 0.09
C ARG A 252 -2.24 -8.03 1.26
N GLY A 253 -2.35 -6.72 1.19
CA GLY A 253 -2.77 -5.90 2.33
C GLY A 253 -4.07 -5.18 2.12
N ALA A 254 -4.42 -4.35 3.11
CA ALA A 254 -5.62 -3.53 3.13
C ALA A 254 -5.80 -2.65 1.87
N VAL A 255 -4.70 -2.17 1.27
CA VAL A 255 -4.74 -1.33 0.04
C VAL A 255 -5.30 -2.11 -1.16
N SER A 256 -4.88 -3.37 -1.35
CA SER A 256 -5.40 -4.23 -2.43
C SER A 256 -6.91 -4.42 -2.31
N ILE A 257 -7.39 -4.61 -1.08
CA ILE A 257 -8.81 -4.77 -0.77
C ILE A 257 -9.57 -3.47 -1.06
N ALA A 258 -9.06 -2.33 -0.58
CA ALA A 258 -9.70 -1.03 -0.79
C ALA A 258 -9.83 -0.70 -2.29
N LEU A 259 -8.81 -0.99 -3.09
CA LEU A 259 -8.85 -0.81 -4.54
C LEU A 259 -9.81 -1.79 -5.23
N ALA A 260 -9.88 -3.04 -4.77
CA ALA A 260 -10.85 -4.01 -5.27
C ALA A 260 -12.29 -3.58 -5.00
N PHE A 261 -12.61 -3.12 -3.79
CA PHE A 261 -13.93 -2.57 -3.49
C PHE A 261 -14.23 -1.34 -4.36
N LYS A 262 -13.29 -0.40 -4.48
CA LYS A 262 -13.45 0.78 -5.33
C LYS A 262 -13.75 0.42 -6.80
N GLN A 263 -13.17 -0.67 -7.31
CA GLN A 263 -13.38 -1.13 -8.68
C GLN A 263 -14.70 -1.87 -8.88
N PHE A 264 -15.02 -2.78 -7.96
CA PHE A 264 -16.01 -3.83 -8.18
C PHE A 264 -17.32 -3.61 -7.41
N THR A 265 -17.38 -2.60 -6.55
CA THR A 265 -18.62 -2.18 -5.89
C THR A 265 -19.03 -0.79 -6.35
N SER A 266 -20.20 -0.68 -6.99
CA SER A 266 -20.86 0.60 -7.22
C SER A 266 -21.94 0.78 -6.16
N SER A 267 -21.81 1.81 -5.32
CA SER A 267 -22.76 2.10 -4.23
C SER A 267 -22.92 0.98 -3.18
N GLY A 268 -21.88 0.15 -2.96
CA GLY A 268 -21.90 -0.92 -1.96
C GLY A 268 -22.62 -2.20 -2.36
N VAL A 269 -23.16 -2.27 -3.59
CA VAL A 269 -23.84 -3.47 -4.13
C VAL A 269 -23.07 -3.97 -5.34
N THR A 270 -22.79 -5.27 -5.38
CA THR A 270 -22.25 -5.94 -6.57
C THR A 270 -23.38 -6.16 -7.57
N VAL A 271 -23.35 -5.42 -8.68
CA VAL A 271 -24.41 -5.49 -9.71
C VAL A 271 -24.26 -6.73 -10.60
N ASP A 272 -23.01 -7.17 -10.85
CA ASP A 272 -22.71 -8.36 -11.66
C ASP A 272 -22.10 -9.49 -10.84
N SER A 273 -22.45 -10.73 -11.21
CA SER A 273 -21.87 -11.95 -10.63
C SER A 273 -20.36 -12.05 -10.80
N VAL A 274 -19.81 -11.48 -11.87
CA VAL A 274 -18.35 -11.45 -12.14
C VAL A 274 -17.62 -10.53 -11.16
N HIS A 275 -18.19 -9.36 -10.84
CA HIS A 275 -17.60 -8.45 -9.86
C HIS A 275 -17.60 -9.06 -8.46
N ALA A 276 -18.69 -9.75 -8.08
CA ALA A 276 -18.77 -10.49 -6.82
C ALA A 276 -17.71 -11.60 -6.73
N VAL A 277 -17.46 -12.33 -7.82
CA VAL A 277 -16.40 -13.36 -7.86
C VAL A 277 -15.01 -12.73 -7.74
N MET A 278 -14.75 -11.58 -8.36
CA MET A 278 -13.46 -10.90 -8.26
C MET A 278 -13.18 -10.35 -6.86
N VAL A 279 -14.19 -9.79 -6.19
CA VAL A 279 -14.07 -9.32 -4.80
C VAL A 279 -13.81 -10.50 -3.88
N THR A 280 -14.62 -11.56 -3.95
CA THR A 280 -14.43 -12.76 -3.10
C THR A 280 -13.08 -13.44 -3.36
N THR A 281 -12.63 -13.51 -4.61
CA THR A 281 -11.29 -13.99 -4.97
C THR A 281 -10.20 -13.15 -4.30
N THR A 282 -10.30 -11.83 -4.40
CA THR A 282 -9.30 -10.92 -3.83
C THR A 282 -9.26 -11.04 -2.30
N VAL A 283 -10.44 -11.10 -1.66
CA VAL A 283 -10.58 -11.31 -0.22
C VAL A 283 -9.95 -12.63 0.21
N ILE A 284 -10.20 -13.74 -0.50
CA ILE A 284 -9.65 -15.05 -0.16
C ILE A 284 -8.12 -15.07 -0.35
N VAL A 285 -7.60 -14.48 -1.44
CA VAL A 285 -6.16 -14.36 -1.66
C VAL A 285 -5.51 -13.56 -0.54
N VAL A 286 -6.09 -12.42 -0.16
CA VAL A 286 -5.59 -11.58 0.92
C VAL A 286 -5.62 -12.32 2.25
N LEU A 287 -6.77 -12.90 2.65
CA LEU A 287 -6.92 -13.65 3.89
C LEU A 287 -5.97 -14.84 3.96
N PHE A 288 -5.83 -15.61 2.88
CA PHE A 288 -4.91 -16.75 2.87
C PHE A 288 -3.45 -16.30 2.97
N SER A 289 -3.08 -15.24 2.24
CA SER A 289 -1.73 -14.68 2.29
C SER A 289 -1.37 -14.08 3.66
N THR A 290 -2.33 -13.49 4.37
CA THR A 290 -2.11 -12.88 5.69
C THR A 290 -2.19 -13.90 6.84
N LEU A 291 -3.20 -14.79 6.84
CA LEU A 291 -3.38 -15.82 7.87
C LEU A 291 -2.24 -16.85 7.90
N GLY A 292 -1.72 -17.23 6.72
CA GLY A 292 -0.58 -18.16 6.65
C GLY A 292 0.64 -17.68 7.44
N PHE A 293 0.82 -16.37 7.57
CA PHE A 293 1.93 -15.76 8.29
C PHE A 293 1.63 -15.46 9.76
N SER A 294 0.39 -15.09 10.11
CA SER A 294 -0.03 -14.98 11.50
C SER A 294 0.19 -16.29 12.27
N VAL A 295 -0.01 -17.43 11.60
CA VAL A 295 0.30 -18.77 12.14
C VAL A 295 1.82 -19.00 12.27
N ALA A 296 2.62 -18.50 11.32
CA ALA A 296 4.08 -18.60 11.38
C ALA A 296 4.67 -17.83 12.57
N ARG A 297 4.13 -16.64 12.88
CA ARG A 297 4.50 -15.85 14.07
C ARG A 297 4.25 -16.60 15.38
N TYR A 298 3.16 -17.36 15.46
CA TYR A 298 2.83 -18.13 16.67
C TYR A 298 3.84 -19.25 16.94
N ARG A 299 4.53 -19.75 15.91
CA ARG A 299 5.61 -20.76 16.05
C ARG A 299 6.96 -20.17 16.45
N THR A 300 7.21 -18.88 16.17
CA THR A 300 8.50 -18.23 16.44
C THR A 300 8.50 -17.37 17.69
N SER A 301 7.34 -17.13 18.33
CA SER A 301 7.33 -16.56 19.68
C SER A 301 7.98 -17.58 20.62
N PRO A 302 9.12 -17.26 21.26
CA PRO A 302 9.51 -18.03 22.43
C PRO A 302 8.35 -17.92 23.40
N ALA A 303 7.78 -19.05 23.79
CA ALA A 303 6.99 -19.10 25.01
C ALA A 303 7.91 -18.53 26.11
N ASN A 304 7.44 -17.46 26.78
CA ASN A 304 8.09 -16.81 27.92
C ASN A 304 9.02 -17.78 28.69
N ARG A 305 10.32 -17.50 28.63
CA ARG A 305 11.26 -17.76 29.71
C ARG A 305 11.91 -16.44 30.08
#